data_AF-A0A497FCF8-F1
#
_entry.id   AF-A0A497FCF8-F1
#
_cell.length_a   1.000
_cell.length_b   1.000
_cell.length_c   1.000
_cell.angle_alpha   90.00
_cell.angle_beta   90.00
_cell.angle_gamma   90.00
#
_symmetry.space_group_name_H-M   'P 1'
#
loop_
_entity.id
_entity.type
_entity.pdbx_description
1 polymer ?
#
loop_
_entity_poly.entity_id
_entity_poly.type
_entity_poly.pdbx_seq_one_letter_code
_entity_poly.pdbx_strand_id
1 'polypeptide(L)'
;MDLKLLIPLPHVLPLIGVLSAFSTELLMSSRVIGRGVCPRCGRVGSVVLKELSGKIYVYVKHGREWCYVGPLEKVDLSRVLQDLRTYHSITTILSRYLVPRYEGGVSMRYVLIFVIGLSLLLSAYGLSTRYGYESIALTLTLLSTVVFSLGIAIYEVTTSPTMQYGSLKRILGHGLWKYFLVIVAVVLLTILMTLPIASPVKFSFKYKAPVLCHAVTWIGGRRIEREYVVYHAVRYDVPLTSVLLPPLVITYLLRPIAQMRGVKWYLVLMLLTLLTSNLIFHAVPQVVRALMLDPWSLLMYTLTTSLTMFVVGVLFTTFIHVLKKLASVH
;
A
#
# COMPACT_ATOMS: atom_id res chain seq x y z
N MET A 1 79.65 -34.18 -48.36
CA MET A 1 80.41 -32.92 -48.46
C MET A 1 79.65 -32.01 -49.40
N ASP A 2 79.23 -30.88 -48.84
CA ASP A 2 79.15 -29.56 -49.48
C ASP A 2 78.22 -29.22 -50.66
N LEU A 3 77.76 -27.97 -50.56
CA LEU A 3 77.05 -27.07 -51.48
C LEU A 3 75.56 -27.34 -51.76
N LYS A 4 74.60 -26.43 -51.55
CA LYS A 4 74.44 -24.96 -51.40
C LYS A 4 73.50 -24.46 -52.51
N LEU A 5 72.39 -23.86 -52.07
CA LEU A 5 71.61 -22.76 -52.67
C LEU A 5 70.97 -23.01 -54.08
N LEU A 6 69.87 -22.39 -54.52
CA LEU A 6 69.30 -21.05 -54.35
C LEU A 6 67.77 -21.14 -54.67
N ILE A 7 66.83 -20.67 -53.82
CA ILE A 7 66.13 -19.32 -53.82
C ILE A 7 64.94 -19.25 -54.83
N PRO A 8 63.81 -18.48 -54.63
CA PRO A 8 63.39 -17.56 -53.53
C PRO A 8 61.94 -17.71 -52.99
N LEU A 9 61.71 -17.02 -51.86
CA LEU A 9 60.45 -16.43 -51.32
C LEU A 9 59.73 -15.47 -52.32
N PRO A 10 58.54 -14.84 -52.08
CA PRO A 10 57.87 -14.52 -50.78
C PRO A 10 56.35 -14.84 -50.76
N HIS A 11 55.62 -14.82 -49.63
CA HIS A 11 55.00 -13.60 -49.09
C HIS A 11 54.19 -13.84 -47.79
N VAL A 12 54.32 -12.86 -46.86
CA VAL A 12 53.28 -12.33 -45.92
C VAL A 12 53.14 -12.98 -44.51
N LEU A 13 53.91 -12.40 -43.56
CA LEU A 13 53.46 -11.62 -42.36
C LEU A 13 52.77 -12.31 -41.15
N PRO A 14 52.81 -11.71 -39.92
CA PRO A 14 53.63 -12.24 -38.82
C PRO A 14 52.92 -12.36 -37.44
N LEU A 15 53.67 -12.89 -36.46
CA LEU A 15 53.65 -12.58 -35.02
C LEU A 15 52.35 -12.00 -34.39
N ILE A 16 51.50 -12.85 -33.81
CA ILE A 16 50.77 -12.59 -32.55
C ILE A 16 50.52 -13.96 -31.86
N GLY A 17 51.58 -14.58 -31.34
CA GLY A 17 51.50 -15.91 -30.69
C GLY A 17 51.87 -15.94 -29.21
N VAL A 18 52.33 -14.82 -28.66
CA VAL A 18 52.89 -14.73 -27.30
C VAL A 18 52.43 -13.40 -26.71
N LEU A 19 51.20 -13.34 -26.16
CA LEU A 19 50.68 -12.33 -25.19
C LEU A 19 49.14 -12.32 -25.04
N SER A 20 48.46 -13.47 -24.98
CA SER A 20 47.05 -13.51 -24.53
C SER A 20 46.75 -14.56 -23.45
N ALA A 21 47.79 -15.19 -22.88
CA ALA A 21 47.69 -16.04 -21.69
C ALA A 21 47.45 -15.25 -20.37
N PHE A 22 47.12 -13.95 -20.46
CA PHE A 22 46.78 -13.08 -19.34
C PHE A 22 45.47 -12.33 -19.65
N SER A 23 44.34 -13.03 -19.62
CA SER A 23 43.04 -12.38 -19.57
C SER A 23 42.03 -13.29 -18.91
N THR A 24 41.47 -12.82 -17.79
CA THR A 24 40.29 -13.33 -17.09
C THR A 24 40.43 -14.63 -16.28
N GLU A 25 41.20 -14.58 -15.20
CA GLU A 25 40.65 -15.09 -13.93
C GLU A 25 39.47 -14.19 -13.54
N LEU A 26 38.30 -14.44 -14.16
CA LEU A 26 37.02 -14.05 -13.60
C LEU A 26 36.93 -14.70 -12.23
N LEU A 27 37.04 -13.92 -11.16
CA LEU A 27 36.77 -14.31 -9.79
C LEU A 27 35.38 -15.00 -9.72
N MET A 28 35.36 -16.32 -9.92
CA MET A 28 34.17 -17.15 -9.79
C MET A 28 33.85 -17.30 -8.30
N SER A 29 33.04 -16.38 -7.77
CA SER A 29 32.46 -16.55 -6.44
C SER A 29 31.42 -17.68 -6.49
N SER A 30 31.79 -18.85 -5.96
CA SER A 30 30.87 -19.97 -5.77
C SER A 30 30.54 -20.13 -4.29
N ARG A 31 29.25 -20.19 -3.95
CA ARG A 31 28.78 -20.21 -2.56
C ARG A 31 27.73 -21.29 -2.34
N VAL A 32 27.93 -22.12 -1.32
CA VAL A 32 26.98 -23.15 -0.91
C VAL A 32 25.92 -22.54 0.00
N ILE A 33 24.65 -22.85 -0.21
CA ILE A 33 23.51 -22.24 0.50
C ILE A 33 22.78 -23.22 1.40
N GLY A 34 22.82 -24.51 1.05
CA GLY A 34 22.12 -25.53 1.82
C GLY A 34 22.12 -26.86 1.10
N ARG A 35 21.37 -27.82 1.65
CA ARG A 35 21.13 -29.12 1.01
C ARG A 35 19.76 -29.16 0.34
N GLY A 36 19.70 -29.90 -0.75
CA GLY A 36 18.54 -29.94 -1.61
C GLY A 36 18.49 -31.12 -2.56
N VAL A 37 17.32 -31.39 -3.14
CA VAL A 37 17.14 -32.41 -4.18
C VAL A 37 17.30 -31.77 -5.54
N CYS A 38 18.18 -32.32 -6.37
CA CYS A 38 18.39 -31.81 -7.71
C CYS A 38 17.21 -32.14 -8.62
N PRO A 39 16.57 -31.14 -9.25
CA PRO A 39 15.41 -31.39 -10.13
C PRO A 39 15.79 -32.08 -11.44
N ARG A 40 17.07 -32.12 -11.81
CA ARG A 40 17.53 -32.85 -13.00
C ARG A 40 17.77 -34.33 -12.76
N CYS A 41 18.30 -34.70 -11.59
CA CYS A 41 18.77 -36.07 -11.36
C CYS A 41 18.15 -36.73 -10.12
N GLY A 42 17.29 -36.06 -9.37
CA GLY A 42 16.60 -36.59 -8.19
C GLY A 42 17.50 -36.87 -6.97
N ARG A 43 18.82 -36.72 -7.10
CA ARG A 43 19.78 -36.95 -6.01
C ARG A 43 19.80 -35.77 -5.04
N VAL A 44 20.07 -36.05 -3.77
CA VAL A 44 20.36 -35.03 -2.76
C VAL A 44 21.77 -34.49 -2.96
N GLY A 45 21.95 -33.18 -2.85
CA GLY A 45 23.24 -32.53 -3.00
C GLY A 45 23.28 -31.16 -2.34
N SER A 46 24.46 -30.54 -2.38
CA SER A 46 24.66 -29.18 -1.88
C SER A 46 24.26 -28.18 -2.96
N VAL A 47 23.32 -27.28 -2.67
CA VAL A 47 22.91 -26.21 -3.58
C VAL A 47 23.96 -25.11 -3.55
N VAL A 48 24.51 -24.77 -4.71
CA VAL A 48 25.59 -23.80 -4.89
C VAL A 48 25.13 -22.70 -5.84
N LEU A 49 25.32 -21.45 -5.48
CA LEU A 49 25.18 -20.33 -6.41
C LEU A 49 26.54 -19.91 -6.94
N LYS A 50 26.59 -19.68 -8.25
CA LYS A 50 27.74 -19.09 -8.92
C LYS A 50 27.35 -17.74 -9.51
N GLU A 51 28.14 -16.73 -9.21
CA GLU A 51 28.01 -15.41 -9.82
C GLU A 51 28.94 -15.32 -11.04
N LEU A 52 28.35 -15.00 -12.18
CA LEU A 52 29.04 -14.86 -13.46
C LEU A 52 28.48 -13.62 -14.16
N SER A 53 29.34 -12.62 -14.38
CA SER A 53 29.00 -11.37 -15.07
C SER A 53 27.75 -10.67 -14.51
N GLY A 54 27.66 -10.59 -13.17
CA GLY A 54 26.53 -9.97 -12.46
C GLY A 54 25.23 -10.78 -12.46
N LYS A 55 25.25 -12.01 -13.01
CA LYS A 55 24.11 -12.94 -12.98
C LYS A 55 24.39 -14.11 -12.06
N ILE A 56 23.35 -14.53 -11.33
CA ILE A 56 23.46 -15.63 -10.38
C ILE A 56 22.85 -16.90 -10.98
N TYR A 57 23.62 -17.98 -10.94
CA TYR A 57 23.27 -19.28 -11.50
C TYR A 57 23.21 -20.34 -10.41
N VAL A 58 22.20 -21.19 -10.46
CA VAL A 58 21.96 -22.26 -9.49
C VAL A 58 22.55 -23.56 -9.98
N TYR A 59 23.35 -24.20 -9.12
CA TYR A 59 23.93 -25.52 -9.31
C TYR A 59 23.59 -26.41 -8.11
N VAL A 60 23.58 -27.73 -8.32
CA VAL A 60 23.55 -28.71 -7.23
C VAL A 60 24.75 -29.63 -7.37
N LYS A 61 25.55 -29.73 -6.31
CA LYS A 61 26.76 -30.56 -6.25
C LYS A 61 26.45 -31.90 -5.58
N HIS A 62 26.74 -32.99 -6.28
CA HIS A 62 26.63 -34.37 -5.80
C HIS A 62 28.03 -34.98 -5.72
N GLY A 63 28.72 -34.80 -4.59
CA GLY A 63 30.10 -35.25 -4.45
C GLY A 63 31.04 -34.54 -5.43
N ARG A 64 31.47 -35.24 -6.49
CA ARG A 64 32.35 -34.68 -7.54
C ARG A 64 31.59 -34.10 -8.74
N GLU A 65 30.31 -34.42 -8.89
CA GLU A 65 29.49 -34.01 -10.03
C GLU A 65 28.72 -32.71 -9.72
N TRP A 66 28.51 -31.89 -10.75
CA TRP A 66 27.76 -30.64 -10.66
C TRP A 66 26.63 -30.66 -11.68
N CYS A 67 25.40 -30.46 -11.22
CA CYS A 67 24.24 -30.28 -12.07
C CYS A 67 23.89 -28.79 -12.14
N TYR A 68 23.96 -28.20 -13.33
CA TYR A 68 23.41 -26.87 -13.57
C TYR A 68 21.88 -26.94 -13.50
N VAL A 69 21.21 -26.09 -12.73
CA VAL A 69 19.75 -26.08 -12.66
C VAL A 69 19.17 -24.99 -13.55
N GLY A 70 19.76 -23.79 -13.51
CA GLY A 70 19.29 -22.65 -14.29
C GLY A 70 19.73 -21.31 -13.69
N PRO A 71 19.37 -20.18 -14.32
CA PRO A 71 19.54 -18.87 -13.71
C PRO A 71 18.58 -18.70 -12.53
N LEU A 72 19.02 -18.02 -11.47
CA LEU A 72 18.27 -17.84 -10.22
C LEU A 72 16.85 -17.29 -10.45
N GLU A 73 16.67 -16.44 -11.46
CA GLU A 73 15.39 -15.83 -11.83
C GLU A 73 14.34 -16.84 -12.32
N LYS A 74 14.78 -17.97 -12.91
CA LYS A 74 13.90 -19.00 -13.50
C LYS A 74 13.78 -20.25 -12.64
N VAL A 75 14.61 -20.40 -11.61
CA VAL A 75 14.64 -21.60 -10.77
C VAL A 75 13.81 -21.38 -9.51
N ASP A 76 12.84 -22.26 -9.29
CA ASP A 76 12.09 -22.29 -8.04
C ASP A 76 12.91 -22.96 -6.92
N LEU A 77 13.68 -22.13 -6.20
CA LEU A 77 14.53 -22.56 -5.10
C LEU A 77 13.77 -23.30 -3.99
N SER A 78 12.47 -23.06 -3.82
CA SER A 78 11.65 -23.69 -2.77
C SER A 78 11.47 -25.18 -2.97
N ARG A 79 11.51 -25.64 -4.22
CA ARG A 79 11.45 -27.07 -4.57
C ARG A 79 12.81 -27.74 -4.49
N VAL A 80 13.89 -26.95 -4.56
CA VAL A 80 15.25 -27.47 -4.60
C VAL A 80 15.82 -27.54 -3.19
N LEU A 81 15.64 -26.53 -2.35
CA LEU A 81 16.19 -26.48 -0.98
C LEU A 81 15.28 -27.19 0.02
N GLN A 82 15.85 -28.09 0.81
CA GLN A 82 15.14 -28.78 1.91
C GLN A 82 15.52 -28.21 3.27
N ASP A 83 16.73 -27.68 3.42
CA ASP A 83 17.20 -27.13 4.69
C ASP A 83 18.07 -25.88 4.50
N LEU A 84 17.67 -24.80 5.17
CA LEU A 84 18.34 -23.50 5.23
C LEU A 84 18.99 -23.26 6.60
N ARG A 85 18.79 -24.15 7.58
CA ARG A 85 19.05 -23.85 9.00
C ARG A 85 20.52 -23.85 9.41
N THR A 86 21.47 -24.20 8.55
CA THR A 86 22.84 -24.55 8.98
C THR A 86 24.00 -23.79 8.33
N TYR A 87 23.80 -22.76 7.50
CA TYR A 87 24.92 -22.13 6.80
C TYR A 87 25.15 -20.63 7.11
N HIS A 88 26.26 -20.37 7.81
CA HIS A 88 26.72 -19.10 8.38
C HIS A 88 27.37 -18.10 7.39
N SER A 89 27.05 -18.12 6.10
CA SER A 89 27.69 -17.19 5.15
C SER A 89 26.76 -16.70 4.05
N ILE A 90 25.62 -16.15 4.45
CA ILE A 90 24.77 -15.37 3.55
C ILE A 90 25.43 -14.00 3.38
N THR A 91 25.98 -13.70 2.20
CA THR A 91 26.45 -12.33 1.91
C THR A 91 25.29 -11.34 1.96
N THR A 92 25.61 -10.08 2.26
CA THR A 92 24.68 -8.95 2.27
C THR A 92 23.88 -8.78 0.98
N ILE A 93 24.45 -9.17 -0.18
CA ILE A 93 23.75 -9.15 -1.47
C ILE A 93 22.74 -10.30 -1.57
N LEU A 94 23.13 -11.51 -1.16
CA LEU A 94 22.30 -12.70 -1.29
C LEU A 94 21.15 -12.73 -0.28
N SER A 95 21.39 -12.25 0.95
CA SER A 95 20.33 -12.03 1.96
C SER A 95 19.28 -11.07 1.41
N ARG A 96 19.69 -9.95 0.78
CA ARG A 96 18.74 -9.03 0.13
C ARG A 96 17.87 -9.68 -0.95
N TYR A 97 18.30 -10.75 -1.60
CA TYR A 97 17.51 -11.46 -2.61
C TYR A 97 16.71 -12.65 -2.06
N LEU A 98 17.24 -13.39 -1.10
CA LEU A 98 16.61 -14.59 -0.52
C LEU A 98 15.62 -14.25 0.58
N VAL A 99 15.97 -13.32 1.48
CA VAL A 99 15.13 -12.93 2.62
C VAL A 99 13.75 -12.46 2.17
N PRO A 100 13.57 -11.56 1.17
CA PRO A 100 12.24 -11.16 0.74
C PRO A 100 11.42 -12.27 0.08
N ARG A 101 12.09 -13.29 -0.50
CA ARG A 101 11.45 -14.35 -1.27
C ARG A 101 11.13 -15.59 -0.43
N TYR A 102 11.86 -15.83 0.65
CA TYR A 102 11.65 -16.92 1.60
C TYR A 102 10.98 -16.48 2.90
N GLU A 103 11.24 -15.26 3.40
CA GLU A 103 10.45 -14.63 4.47
C GLU A 103 9.17 -13.98 3.92
N GLY A 104 8.59 -14.55 2.86
CA GLY A 104 7.20 -14.26 2.47
C GLY A 104 6.17 -14.54 3.57
N GLY A 105 6.61 -15.05 4.74
CA GLY A 105 5.89 -14.91 5.99
C GLY A 105 6.03 -13.48 6.51
N VAL A 106 4.97 -12.68 6.36
CA VAL A 106 4.79 -11.41 7.08
C VAL A 106 5.35 -11.60 8.49
N SER A 107 6.46 -10.94 8.83
CA SER A 107 7.08 -11.13 10.14
C SER A 107 5.99 -10.92 11.19
N MET A 108 5.86 -11.87 12.13
CA MET A 108 4.80 -11.87 13.14
C MET A 108 4.69 -10.52 13.87
N ARG A 109 5.81 -9.78 13.93
CA ARG A 109 5.88 -8.43 14.48
C ARG A 109 4.99 -7.42 13.76
N TYR A 110 4.86 -7.49 12.43
CA TYR A 110 3.97 -6.59 11.68
C TYR A 110 2.51 -6.97 11.86
N VAL A 111 2.21 -8.27 11.81
CA VAL A 111 0.87 -8.80 12.09
C VAL A 111 0.42 -8.34 13.48
N LEU A 112 1.30 -8.38 14.48
CA LEU A 112 1.04 -7.90 15.83
C LEU A 112 0.61 -6.43 15.88
N ILE A 113 1.31 -5.53 15.17
CA ILE A 113 0.96 -4.09 15.13
C ILE A 113 -0.45 -3.90 14.55
N PHE A 114 -0.77 -4.60 13.46
CA PHE A 114 -2.10 -4.56 12.85
C PHE A 114 -3.18 -5.16 13.76
N VAL A 115 -2.88 -6.27 14.45
CA VAL A 115 -3.79 -6.89 15.42
C VAL A 115 -4.07 -5.93 16.57
N ILE A 116 -3.05 -5.28 17.14
CA ILE A 116 -3.22 -4.27 18.19
C ILE A 116 -4.10 -3.12 17.69
N GLY A 117 -3.81 -2.57 16.50
CA GLY A 117 -4.62 -1.50 15.90
C GLY A 117 -6.09 -1.91 15.74
N LEU A 118 -6.34 -3.14 15.28
CA LEU A 118 -7.69 -3.67 15.11
C LEU A 118 -8.40 -3.93 16.45
N SER A 119 -7.71 -4.50 17.44
CA SER A 119 -8.25 -4.73 18.78
C SER A 119 -8.68 -3.43 19.45
N LEU A 120 -7.88 -2.36 19.30
CA LEU A 120 -8.23 -1.03 19.80
C LEU A 120 -9.49 -0.47 19.11
N LEU A 121 -9.59 -0.65 17.78
CA LEU A 121 -10.75 -0.19 17.02
C LEU A 121 -12.03 -0.95 17.40
N LEU A 122 -11.94 -2.26 17.56
CA LEU A 122 -13.07 -3.10 17.99
C LEU A 122 -13.49 -2.78 19.43
N SER A 123 -12.52 -2.49 20.30
CA SER A 123 -12.80 -2.04 21.68
C SER A 123 -13.50 -0.69 21.69
N ALA A 124 -13.07 0.24 20.84
CA ALA A 124 -13.73 1.53 20.66
C ALA A 124 -15.19 1.36 20.20
N TYR A 125 -15.42 0.47 19.22
CA TYR A 125 -16.75 0.16 18.73
C TYR A 125 -17.63 -0.44 19.84
N GLY A 126 -17.15 -1.45 20.56
CA GLY A 126 -17.89 -2.07 21.66
C GLY A 126 -18.30 -1.07 22.73
N LEU A 127 -17.38 -0.18 23.13
CA LEU A 127 -17.66 0.85 24.13
C LEU A 127 -18.58 1.96 23.62
N SER A 128 -18.52 2.29 22.32
CA SER A 128 -19.37 3.34 21.73
C SER A 128 -20.86 3.02 21.75
N THR A 129 -21.22 1.74 21.90
CA THR A 129 -22.62 1.31 22.05
C THR A 129 -23.22 1.61 23.43
N ARG A 130 -22.39 1.97 24.43
CA ARG A 130 -22.83 2.28 25.80
C ARG A 130 -22.73 3.78 26.08
N TYR A 131 -23.79 4.34 26.68
CA TYR A 131 -23.80 5.73 27.15
C TYR A 131 -22.70 5.98 28.19
N GLY A 132 -21.98 7.10 28.04
CA GLY A 132 -20.97 7.56 29.00
C GLY A 132 -19.52 7.18 28.70
N TYR A 133 -19.25 6.30 27.71
CA TYR A 133 -17.89 5.87 27.35
C TYR A 133 -17.31 6.55 26.10
N GLU A 134 -17.92 7.66 25.68
CA GLU A 134 -17.60 8.33 24.41
C GLU A 134 -16.13 8.76 24.34
N SER A 135 -15.59 9.34 25.42
CA SER A 135 -14.18 9.78 25.48
C SER A 135 -13.20 8.63 25.35
N ILE A 136 -13.51 7.50 25.99
CA ILE A 136 -12.69 6.29 25.91
C ILE A 136 -12.75 5.73 24.49
N ALA A 137 -13.93 5.63 23.88
CA ALA A 137 -14.08 5.20 22.50
C ALA A 137 -13.24 6.08 21.56
N LEU A 138 -13.29 7.41 21.72
CA LEU A 138 -12.48 8.33 20.91
C LEU A 138 -10.98 8.10 21.12
N THR A 139 -10.49 8.01 22.35
CA THR A 139 -9.05 7.78 22.61
C THR A 139 -8.55 6.48 21.98
N LEU A 140 -9.34 5.41 22.05
CA LEU A 140 -9.02 4.13 21.42
C LEU A 140 -9.01 4.22 19.89
N THR A 141 -9.94 4.97 19.28
CA THR A 141 -9.89 5.22 17.83
C THR A 141 -8.65 6.01 17.42
N LEU A 142 -8.29 7.06 18.17
CA LEU A 142 -7.07 7.84 17.91
C LEU A 142 -5.83 6.95 18.02
N LEU A 143 -5.71 6.18 19.09
CA LEU A 143 -4.58 5.27 19.28
C LEU A 143 -4.51 4.23 18.14
N SER A 144 -5.65 3.67 17.74
CA SER A 144 -5.75 2.77 16.60
C SER A 144 -5.26 3.43 15.30
N THR A 145 -5.65 4.67 15.00
CA THR A 145 -5.20 5.38 13.79
C THR A 145 -3.69 5.62 13.77
N VAL A 146 -3.09 5.93 14.92
CA VAL A 146 -1.64 6.10 15.07
C VAL A 146 -0.93 4.77 14.87
N VAL A 147 -1.43 3.69 15.50
CA VAL A 147 -0.87 2.34 15.37
C VAL A 147 -0.92 1.85 13.93
N PHE A 148 -2.04 2.06 13.23
CA PHE A 148 -2.14 1.72 11.80
C PHE A 148 -1.21 2.57 10.93
N SER A 149 -1.11 3.87 11.17
CA SER A 149 -0.19 4.75 10.44
C SER A 149 1.27 4.30 10.60
N LEU A 150 1.65 3.92 11.82
CA LEU A 150 2.96 3.36 12.13
C LEU A 150 3.16 1.99 11.47
N GLY A 151 2.16 1.11 11.51
CA GLY A 151 2.19 -0.19 10.85
C GLY A 151 2.41 -0.07 9.34
N ILE A 152 1.74 0.89 8.69
CA ILE A 152 1.94 1.20 7.27
C ILE A 152 3.35 1.72 7.01
N ALA A 153 3.85 2.65 7.83
CA ALA A 153 5.20 3.19 7.68
C ALA A 153 6.27 2.08 7.78
N ILE A 154 6.18 1.25 8.82
CA ILE A 154 7.11 0.14 9.06
C ILE A 154 7.03 -0.88 7.92
N TYR A 155 5.82 -1.23 7.46
CA TYR A 155 5.63 -2.14 6.34
C TYR A 155 6.35 -1.64 5.07
N GLU A 156 6.28 -0.34 4.78
CA GLU A 156 6.97 0.25 3.63
C GLU A 156 8.48 0.35 3.76
N VAL A 157 9.02 0.53 4.97
CA VAL A 157 10.47 0.56 5.18
C VAL A 157 11.06 -0.83 5.02
N THR A 158 10.35 -1.84 5.51
CA THR A 158 10.87 -3.21 5.64
C THR A 158 10.63 -4.07 4.40
N THR A 159 9.55 -3.83 3.67
CA THR A 159 9.21 -4.61 2.47
C THR A 159 9.94 -4.06 1.25
N SER A 160 10.48 -4.95 0.40
CA SER A 160 11.13 -4.55 -0.86
C SER A 160 10.17 -3.80 -1.79
N PRO A 161 10.64 -2.78 -2.55
CA PRO A 161 9.79 -1.95 -3.40
C PRO A 161 9.05 -2.76 -4.48
N THR A 162 9.59 -3.92 -4.88
CA THR A 162 8.98 -4.83 -5.85
C THR A 162 7.82 -5.63 -5.25
N MET A 163 7.82 -5.91 -3.94
CA MET A 163 6.79 -6.70 -3.26
C MET A 163 5.74 -5.87 -2.52
N GLN A 164 6.01 -4.58 -2.27
CA GLN A 164 5.07 -3.66 -1.63
C GLN A 164 3.71 -3.64 -2.35
N TYR A 165 2.64 -3.87 -1.59
CA TYR A 165 1.25 -3.81 -2.05
C TYR A 165 0.92 -4.77 -3.21
N GLY A 166 1.60 -5.91 -3.31
CA GLY A 166 1.44 -6.86 -4.42
C GLY A 166 -0.01 -7.21 -4.78
N SER A 167 -0.87 -7.44 -3.78
CA SER A 167 -2.30 -7.72 -4.00
C SER A 167 -3.05 -6.52 -4.61
N LEU A 168 -2.85 -5.30 -4.11
CA LEU A 168 -3.48 -4.11 -4.69
C LEU A 168 -2.92 -3.81 -6.09
N LYS A 169 -1.62 -4.00 -6.30
CA LYS A 169 -0.98 -3.85 -7.62
C LYS A 169 -1.58 -4.84 -8.63
N ARG A 170 -1.87 -6.07 -8.21
CA ARG A 170 -2.55 -7.08 -9.05
C ARG A 170 -3.96 -6.64 -9.42
N ILE A 171 -4.75 -6.13 -8.45
CA ILE A 171 -6.10 -5.61 -8.72
C ILE A 171 -6.04 -4.43 -9.69
N LEU A 172 -5.09 -3.50 -9.48
CA LEU A 172 -4.86 -2.36 -10.38
C LEU A 172 -4.49 -2.81 -11.80
N GLY A 173 -3.76 -3.91 -11.94
CA GLY A 173 -3.41 -4.52 -13.23
C GLY A 173 -4.61 -5.02 -14.05
N HIS A 174 -5.74 -5.31 -13.41
CA HIS A 174 -6.99 -5.68 -14.10
C HIS A 174 -7.81 -4.47 -14.59
N GLY A 175 -7.33 -3.24 -14.35
CA GLY A 175 -7.92 -2.00 -14.83
C GLY A 175 -8.26 -1.02 -13.70
N LEU A 176 -8.09 0.28 -13.98
CA LEU A 176 -8.31 1.37 -13.02
C LEU A 176 -9.74 1.42 -12.51
N TRP A 177 -10.73 1.13 -13.35
CA TRP A 177 -12.15 1.18 -12.98
C TRP A 177 -12.52 0.14 -11.92
N LYS A 178 -12.06 -1.11 -12.08
CA LYS A 178 -12.28 -2.19 -11.09
C LYS A 178 -11.61 -1.85 -9.76
N TYR A 179 -10.41 -1.28 -9.82
CA TYR A 179 -9.68 -0.82 -8.64
C TYR A 179 -10.44 0.29 -7.90
N PHE A 180 -10.94 1.28 -8.63
CA PHE A 180 -11.73 2.37 -8.06
C PHE A 180 -13.01 1.86 -7.38
N LEU A 181 -13.75 0.94 -8.02
CA LEU A 181 -14.95 0.34 -7.43
C LEU A 181 -14.65 -0.39 -6.12
N VAL A 182 -13.55 -1.15 -6.05
CA VAL A 182 -13.13 -1.83 -4.81
C VAL A 182 -12.82 -0.82 -3.71
N ILE A 183 -12.12 0.27 -4.03
CA ILE A 183 -11.82 1.33 -3.05
C ILE A 183 -13.10 1.95 -2.53
N VAL A 184 -14.00 2.38 -3.43
CA VAL A 184 -15.27 2.99 -3.03
C VAL A 184 -16.05 2.01 -2.14
N ALA A 185 -16.16 0.74 -2.49
CA ALA A 185 -16.84 -0.26 -1.68
C ALA A 185 -16.24 -0.43 -0.27
N VAL A 186 -14.91 -0.48 -0.15
CA VAL A 186 -14.23 -0.60 1.15
C VAL A 186 -14.40 0.66 2.00
N VAL A 187 -14.33 1.84 1.39
CA VAL A 187 -14.55 3.12 2.08
C VAL A 187 -15.99 3.22 2.57
N LEU A 188 -16.96 2.86 1.73
CA LEU A 188 -18.38 2.83 2.08
C LEU A 188 -18.63 1.89 3.27
N LEU A 189 -18.06 0.69 3.25
CA LEU A 189 -18.13 -0.25 4.36
C LEU A 189 -17.51 0.32 5.64
N THR A 190 -16.37 1.01 5.51
CA THR A 190 -15.71 1.65 6.64
C THR A 190 -16.62 2.72 7.26
N ILE A 191 -17.20 3.60 6.44
CA ILE A 191 -18.11 4.64 6.91
C ILE A 191 -19.31 4.01 7.65
N LEU A 192 -19.96 2.99 7.08
CA LEU A 192 -21.05 2.25 7.72
C LEU A 192 -20.68 1.74 9.11
N MET A 193 -19.52 1.11 9.23
CA MET A 193 -19.04 0.55 10.50
C MET A 193 -18.67 1.64 11.51
N THR A 194 -18.33 2.85 11.05
CA THR A 194 -17.96 3.98 11.91
C THR A 194 -19.13 4.87 12.35
N LEU A 195 -20.24 4.88 11.61
CA LEU A 195 -21.44 5.66 11.98
C LEU A 195 -21.94 5.42 13.41
N PRO A 196 -21.96 4.18 13.95
CA PRO A 196 -22.39 3.92 15.31
C PRO A 196 -21.37 4.39 16.37
N ILE A 197 -20.14 4.72 15.97
CA ILE A 197 -19.08 5.10 16.92
C ILE A 197 -19.36 6.51 17.43
N ALA A 198 -20.04 6.58 18.57
CA ALA A 198 -20.26 7.81 19.32
C ALA A 198 -18.92 8.42 19.74
N SER A 199 -18.68 9.65 19.27
CA SER A 199 -17.56 10.49 19.70
C SER A 199 -18.10 11.67 20.49
N PRO A 200 -17.50 12.03 21.65
CA PRO A 200 -17.90 13.18 22.43
C PRO A 200 -17.45 14.47 21.75
N VAL A 201 -16.39 14.38 20.95
CA VAL A 201 -15.92 15.46 20.09
C VAL A 201 -16.62 15.30 18.74
N LYS A 202 -17.46 16.27 18.43
CA LYS A 202 -18.20 16.36 17.17
C LYS A 202 -17.89 17.70 16.53
N PHE A 203 -17.75 17.70 15.21
CA PHE A 203 -17.78 18.95 14.47
C PHE A 203 -19.23 19.37 14.29
N SER A 204 -19.63 20.38 15.06
CA SER A 204 -20.96 20.98 14.97
C SER A 204 -20.95 22.10 13.95
N PHE A 205 -21.57 21.86 12.81
CA PHE A 205 -21.80 22.88 11.79
C PHE A 205 -23.17 23.50 12.00
N LYS A 206 -23.20 24.83 12.15
CA LYS A 206 -24.44 25.60 12.20
C LYS A 206 -24.65 26.24 10.84
N TYR A 207 -25.75 25.90 10.19
CA TYR A 207 -26.14 26.51 8.92
C TYR A 207 -27.53 27.13 9.07
N LYS A 208 -27.74 28.29 8.48
CA LYS A 208 -29.05 28.94 8.38
C LYS A 208 -29.66 28.55 7.05
N ALA A 209 -30.58 27.59 7.06
CA ALA A 209 -31.28 27.16 5.85
C ALA A 209 -32.46 28.10 5.57
N PRO A 210 -32.59 28.63 4.35
CA PRO A 210 -33.79 29.33 3.94
C PRO A 210 -34.93 28.30 3.78
N VAL A 211 -36.01 28.50 4.51
CA VAL A 211 -37.25 27.74 4.35
C VAL A 211 -38.27 28.68 3.73
N LEU A 212 -38.81 28.29 2.58
CA LEU A 212 -39.89 29.01 1.93
C LEU A 212 -41.17 28.75 2.72
N CYS A 213 -41.73 29.78 3.34
CA CYS A 213 -42.99 29.68 4.07
C CYS A 213 -44.08 30.41 3.30
N HIS A 214 -45.21 29.73 3.11
CA HIS A 214 -46.43 30.35 2.60
C HIS A 214 -47.32 30.73 3.78
N ALA A 215 -47.55 32.04 3.99
CA ALA A 215 -48.61 32.50 4.87
C ALA A 215 -49.81 32.90 4.03
N VAL A 216 -50.96 32.33 4.39
CA VAL A 216 -52.24 32.77 3.88
C VAL A 216 -52.86 33.66 4.95
N THR A 217 -53.01 34.95 4.64
CA THR A 217 -53.66 35.92 5.53
C THR A 217 -54.94 36.42 4.88
N TRP A 218 -55.99 36.59 5.69
CA TRP A 218 -57.28 37.12 5.26
C TRP A 218 -57.39 38.57 5.70
N ILE A 219 -57.46 39.51 4.77
CA ILE A 219 -57.65 40.95 5.05
C ILE A 219 -58.88 41.42 4.28
N GLY A 220 -59.91 41.86 5.00
CA GLY A 220 -61.14 42.37 4.39
C GLY A 220 -61.87 41.35 3.49
N GLY A 221 -61.86 40.06 3.84
CA GLY A 221 -62.49 38.99 3.06
C GLY A 221 -61.73 38.55 1.80
N ARG A 222 -60.58 39.17 1.48
CA ARG A 222 -59.69 38.71 0.40
C ARG A 222 -58.56 37.85 0.97
N ARG A 223 -58.31 36.73 0.30
CA ARG A 223 -57.16 35.84 0.56
C ARG A 223 -55.91 36.48 -0.03
N ILE A 224 -54.95 36.82 0.83
CA ILE A 224 -53.64 37.34 0.43
C ILE A 224 -52.60 36.29 0.80
N GLU A 225 -51.97 35.73 -0.22
CA GLU A 225 -50.85 34.81 -0.07
C GLU A 225 -49.56 35.61 -0.07
N ARG A 226 -48.76 35.47 1.00
CA ARG A 226 -47.43 36.04 1.09
C ARG A 226 -46.43 34.92 1.25
N GLU A 227 -45.48 34.89 0.34
CA GLU A 227 -44.26 34.11 0.47
C GLU A 227 -43.26 34.92 1.29
N TYR A 228 -42.70 34.31 2.33
CA TYR A 228 -41.61 34.88 3.10
C TYR A 228 -40.58 33.79 3.40
N VAL A 229 -39.31 34.19 3.39
CA VAL A 229 -38.19 33.28 3.65
C VAL A 229 -37.86 33.35 5.13
N VAL A 230 -38.02 32.22 5.84
CA VAL A 230 -37.62 32.08 7.24
C VAL A 230 -36.31 31.30 7.31
N TYR A 231 -35.33 31.84 8.03
CA TYR A 231 -34.05 31.15 8.21
C TYR A 231 -34.10 30.24 9.44
N HIS A 232 -34.14 28.92 9.24
CA HIS A 232 -34.01 27.95 10.32
C HIS A 232 -32.54 27.55 10.53
N ALA A 233 -32.08 27.58 11.78
CA ALA A 233 -30.74 27.11 12.12
C ALA A 233 -30.73 25.57 12.20
N VAL A 234 -30.17 24.92 11.19
CA VAL A 234 -29.94 23.48 11.18
C VAL A 234 -28.56 23.20 11.78
N ARG A 235 -28.51 22.28 12.74
CA ARG A 235 -27.27 21.79 13.35
C ARG A 235 -26.94 20.42 12.80
N TYR A 236 -25.72 20.27 12.32
CA TYR A 236 -25.16 19.00 11.87
C TYR A 236 -23.96 18.65 12.70
N ASP A 237 -23.99 17.47 13.32
CA ASP A 237 -22.90 16.97 14.14
C ASP A 237 -22.23 15.79 13.44
N VAL A 238 -20.97 15.96 13.04
CA VAL A 238 -20.16 14.89 12.45
C VAL A 238 -19.20 14.37 13.52
N PRO A 239 -19.25 13.08 13.89
CA PRO A 239 -18.32 12.53 14.87
C PRO A 239 -16.90 12.51 14.29
N LEU A 240 -15.91 12.87 15.11
CA LEU A 240 -14.50 12.94 14.71
C LEU A 240 -13.98 11.60 14.15
N THR A 241 -14.50 10.48 14.63
CA THR A 241 -14.17 9.11 14.17
C THR A 241 -14.44 8.89 12.69
N SER A 242 -15.59 9.37 12.20
CA SER A 242 -15.95 9.34 10.78
C SER A 242 -15.07 10.25 9.92
N VAL A 243 -14.40 11.24 10.51
CA VAL A 243 -13.45 12.12 9.80
C VAL A 243 -12.04 11.52 9.78
N LEU A 244 -11.66 10.67 10.74
CA LEU A 244 -10.31 10.13 10.86
C LEU A 244 -10.11 8.81 10.10
N LEU A 245 -11.07 7.89 10.19
CA LEU A 245 -10.90 6.52 9.69
C LEU A 245 -10.98 6.42 8.15
N PRO A 246 -11.96 7.04 7.46
CA PRO A 246 -12.03 6.94 5.99
C PRO A 246 -10.80 7.52 5.28
N PRO A 247 -10.27 8.70 5.65
CA PRO A 247 -9.04 9.20 5.05
C PRO A 247 -7.84 8.28 5.26
N LEU A 248 -7.68 7.70 6.46
CA LEU A 248 -6.61 6.74 6.72
C LEU A 248 -6.68 5.52 5.80
N VAL A 249 -7.88 4.95 5.63
CA VAL A 249 -8.12 3.80 4.75
C VAL A 249 -7.85 4.16 3.29
N ILE A 250 -8.32 5.32 2.83
CA ILE A 250 -8.05 5.83 1.48
C ILE A 250 -6.56 6.05 1.28
N THR A 251 -5.87 6.62 2.26
CA THR A 251 -4.43 6.83 2.23
C THR A 251 -3.69 5.53 2.02
N TYR A 252 -4.07 4.45 2.73
CA TYR A 252 -3.51 3.13 2.52
C TYR A 252 -3.85 2.56 1.14
N LEU A 253 -5.13 2.57 0.75
CA LEU A 253 -5.60 1.96 -0.48
C LEU A 253 -5.06 2.67 -1.74
N LEU A 254 -4.73 3.95 -1.70
CA LEU A 254 -4.22 4.68 -2.87
C LEU A 254 -2.68 4.66 -2.98
N ARG A 255 -1.96 4.11 -2.00
CA ARG A 255 -0.48 4.01 -2.00
C ARG A 255 0.13 3.45 -3.30
N PRO A 256 -0.41 2.37 -3.92
CA PRO A 256 0.16 1.83 -5.16
C PRO A 256 0.10 2.82 -6.32
N ILE A 257 -0.93 3.67 -6.35
CA ILE A 257 -1.11 4.68 -7.40
C ILE A 257 -0.08 5.79 -7.26
N ALA A 258 0.21 6.23 -6.02
CA ALA A 258 1.29 7.19 -5.77
C ALA A 258 2.63 6.68 -6.31
N GLN A 259 2.91 5.38 -6.17
CA GLN A 259 4.15 4.76 -6.65
C GLN A 259 4.20 4.63 -8.19
N MET A 260 3.11 4.24 -8.84
CA MET A 260 3.11 3.91 -10.28
C MET A 260 2.81 5.09 -11.19
N ARG A 261 1.85 5.94 -10.82
CA ARG A 261 1.35 7.05 -11.66
C ARG A 261 1.69 8.43 -11.09
N GLY A 262 2.35 8.48 -9.94
CA GLY A 262 2.79 9.70 -9.29
C GLY A 262 1.73 10.37 -8.42
N VAL A 263 2.18 11.42 -7.72
CA VAL A 263 1.40 12.10 -6.67
C VAL A 263 0.16 12.83 -7.21
N LYS A 264 0.19 13.32 -8.45
CA LYS A 264 -0.96 14.02 -9.07
C LYS A 264 -2.18 13.10 -9.17
N TRP A 265 -2.01 11.91 -9.72
CA TRP A 265 -3.09 10.92 -9.84
C TRP A 265 -3.58 10.44 -8.48
N TYR A 266 -2.67 10.28 -7.53
CA TYR A 266 -2.99 9.97 -6.14
C TYR A 266 -3.96 10.99 -5.52
N LEU A 267 -3.65 12.29 -5.63
CA LEU A 267 -4.48 13.36 -5.06
C LEU A 267 -5.85 13.46 -5.73
N VAL A 268 -5.92 13.32 -7.05
CA VAL A 268 -7.18 13.35 -7.80
C VAL A 268 -8.10 12.19 -7.36
N LEU A 269 -7.56 10.97 -7.26
CA LEU A 269 -8.33 9.80 -6.83
C LEU A 269 -8.73 9.89 -5.36
N MET A 270 -7.90 10.47 -4.50
CA MET A 270 -8.25 10.73 -3.10
C MET A 270 -9.43 11.69 -2.99
N LEU A 271 -9.40 12.80 -3.71
CA LEU A 271 -10.53 13.75 -3.74
C LEU A 271 -11.79 13.10 -4.29
N LEU A 272 -11.68 12.36 -5.40
CA LEU A 272 -12.83 11.71 -6.04
C LEU A 272 -13.48 10.66 -5.14
N THR A 273 -12.67 9.81 -4.48
CA THR A 273 -13.19 8.76 -3.57
C THR A 273 -13.82 9.34 -2.31
N LEU A 274 -13.27 10.42 -1.76
CA LEU A 274 -13.87 11.14 -0.63
C LEU A 274 -15.19 11.80 -1.01
N LEU A 275 -15.24 12.45 -2.17
CA LEU A 275 -16.46 13.11 -2.65
C LEU A 275 -17.58 12.08 -2.89
N THR A 276 -17.28 10.96 -3.57
CA THR A 276 -18.28 9.93 -3.86
C THR A 276 -18.78 9.23 -2.60
N SER A 277 -17.88 8.91 -1.67
CA SER A 277 -18.27 8.25 -0.41
C SER A 277 -19.10 9.14 0.52
N ASN A 278 -18.75 10.43 0.63
CA ASN A 278 -19.55 11.39 1.41
C ASN A 278 -20.90 11.70 0.77
N LEU A 279 -20.98 11.77 -0.56
CA LEU A 279 -22.24 11.95 -1.26
C LEU A 279 -23.20 10.80 -0.93
N ILE A 280 -22.71 9.55 -0.98
CA ILE A 280 -23.53 8.36 -0.71
C ILE A 280 -23.95 8.30 0.76
N PHE A 281 -23.05 8.59 1.71
CA PHE A 281 -23.36 8.36 3.13
C PHE A 281 -24.02 9.51 3.86
N HIS A 282 -23.77 10.74 3.44
CA HIS A 282 -24.31 11.89 4.13
C HIS A 282 -25.36 12.61 3.30
N ALA A 283 -25.15 12.77 1.99
CA ALA A 283 -26.16 13.42 1.17
C ALA A 283 -27.38 12.52 0.93
N VAL A 284 -27.21 11.24 0.57
CA VAL A 284 -28.38 10.38 0.26
C VAL A 284 -29.30 10.20 1.47
N PRO A 285 -28.85 9.88 2.70
CA PRO A 285 -29.75 9.74 3.84
C PRO A 285 -30.40 11.08 4.26
N GLN A 286 -29.71 12.20 4.03
CA GLN A 286 -30.30 13.52 4.26
C GLN A 286 -31.35 13.85 3.20
N VAL A 287 -31.12 13.55 1.92
CA VAL A 287 -32.13 13.69 0.86
C VAL A 287 -33.35 12.80 1.13
N VAL A 288 -33.13 11.56 1.59
CA VAL A 288 -34.21 10.64 1.98
C VAL A 288 -34.97 11.14 3.22
N ARG A 289 -34.29 11.73 4.20
CA ARG A 289 -34.94 12.42 5.34
C ARG A 289 -35.57 13.76 4.96
N ALA A 290 -35.17 14.33 3.83
CA ALA A 290 -35.44 15.70 3.49
C ALA A 290 -35.92 15.88 2.05
N LEU A 291 -37.17 15.47 1.84
CA LEU A 291 -38.12 16.27 1.06
C LEU A 291 -38.34 17.72 1.63
N MET A 292 -37.43 18.22 2.49
CA MET A 292 -37.54 19.43 3.32
C MET A 292 -36.23 20.26 3.41
N LEU A 293 -35.12 19.85 2.78
CA LEU A 293 -33.85 20.60 2.82
C LEU A 293 -33.52 21.19 1.44
N ASP A 294 -33.10 22.45 1.44
CA ASP A 294 -32.60 23.18 0.26
C ASP A 294 -31.38 22.46 -0.35
N PRO A 295 -31.38 22.13 -1.66
CA PRO A 295 -30.25 21.52 -2.37
C PRO A 295 -28.91 22.22 -2.12
N TRP A 296 -28.93 23.54 -1.91
CA TRP A 296 -27.72 24.32 -1.63
C TRP A 296 -27.07 23.94 -0.29
N SER A 297 -27.88 23.68 0.73
CA SER A 297 -27.41 23.29 2.05
C SER A 297 -26.71 21.92 2.04
N LEU A 298 -27.26 20.98 1.27
CA LEU A 298 -26.69 19.65 1.06
C LEU A 298 -25.35 19.72 0.33
N LEU A 299 -25.26 20.58 -0.69
CA LEU A 299 -24.03 20.81 -1.45
C LEU A 299 -22.93 21.41 -0.55
N MET A 300 -23.25 22.44 0.23
CA MET A 300 -22.27 23.05 1.13
C MET A 300 -21.81 22.09 2.22
N TYR A 301 -22.71 21.26 2.75
CA TYR A 301 -22.36 20.23 3.72
C TYR A 301 -21.42 19.17 3.12
N THR A 302 -21.74 18.64 1.94
CA THR A 302 -20.92 17.61 1.29
C THR A 302 -19.54 18.16 0.90
N LEU A 303 -19.47 19.41 0.44
CA LEU A 303 -18.20 20.07 0.13
C LEU A 303 -17.34 20.28 1.37
N THR A 304 -17.91 20.81 2.46
CA THR A 304 -17.16 21.09 3.70
C THR A 304 -16.64 19.81 4.37
N THR A 305 -17.48 18.77 4.46
CA THR A 305 -17.07 17.46 4.98
C THR A 305 -16.03 16.77 4.09
N SER A 306 -16.19 16.82 2.77
CA SER A 306 -15.20 16.27 1.84
C SER A 306 -13.88 17.02 1.88
N LEU A 307 -13.90 18.35 2.00
CA LEU A 307 -12.71 19.18 2.12
C LEU A 307 -11.95 18.87 3.42
N THR A 308 -12.65 18.80 4.55
CA THR A 308 -12.03 18.46 5.84
C THR A 308 -11.40 17.07 5.81
N MET A 309 -12.11 16.06 5.30
CA MET A 309 -11.55 14.71 5.13
C MET A 309 -10.37 14.68 4.15
N PHE A 310 -10.39 15.49 3.09
CA PHE A 310 -9.29 15.58 2.14
C PHE A 310 -8.04 16.18 2.80
N VAL A 311 -8.19 17.27 3.55
CA VAL A 311 -7.09 17.89 4.31
C VAL A 311 -6.51 16.88 5.31
N VAL A 312 -7.37 16.16 6.05
CA VAL A 312 -6.94 15.11 6.97
C VAL A 312 -6.21 13.97 6.24
N GLY A 313 -6.68 13.56 5.06
CA GLY A 313 -5.99 12.57 4.22
C GLY A 313 -4.59 13.01 3.79
N VAL A 314 -4.44 14.28 3.38
CA VAL A 314 -3.13 14.86 3.08
C VAL A 314 -2.25 14.88 4.34
N LEU A 315 -2.79 15.23 5.50
CA LEU A 315 -2.05 15.17 6.77
C LEU A 315 -1.60 13.74 7.11
N PHE A 316 -2.42 12.72 6.90
CA PHE A 316 -1.99 11.33 7.08
C PHE A 316 -0.88 10.94 6.12
N THR A 317 -0.95 11.34 4.85
CA THR A 317 0.12 11.02 3.89
C THR A 317 1.46 11.60 4.30
N THR A 318 1.46 12.88 4.71
CA THR A 318 2.67 13.57 5.17
C THR A 318 3.16 12.96 6.48
N PHE A 319 2.27 12.66 7.42
CA PHE A 319 2.60 12.01 8.69
C PHE A 319 3.24 10.64 8.49
N ILE A 320 2.67 9.77 7.65
CA ILE A 320 3.27 8.46 7.37
C ILE A 320 4.62 8.62 6.65
N HIS A 321 4.79 9.63 5.81
CA HIS A 321 6.09 9.93 5.19
C HIS A 321 7.15 10.33 6.24
N VAL A 322 6.77 11.16 7.23
CA VAL A 322 7.64 11.51 8.36
C VAL A 322 7.97 10.27 9.20
N LEU A 323 6.98 9.46 9.55
CA LEU A 323 7.19 8.20 10.28
C LEU A 323 8.12 7.24 9.54
N LYS A 324 7.97 7.14 8.23
CA LYS A 324 8.85 6.34 7.37
C LYS A 324 10.29 6.83 7.44
N LYS A 325 10.51 8.14 7.38
CA LYS A 325 11.85 8.73 7.50
C LYS A 325 12.46 8.42 8.86
N LEU A 326 11.70 8.56 9.94
CA LEU A 326 12.15 8.21 11.29
C LEU A 326 12.49 6.72 11.43
N ALA A 327 11.64 5.84 10.89
CA ALA A 327 11.85 4.40 10.95
C ALA A 327 13.03 3.91 10.08
N SER A 328 13.44 4.69 9.06
CA SER A 328 14.59 4.35 8.20
C SER A 328 15.95 4.76 8.77
N VAL A 329 15.99 5.50 9.89
CA VAL A 329 17.22 5.98 10.53
C VAL A 329 17.81 4.94 11.51
N HIS A 330 17.16 3.78 11.66
CA HIS A 330 17.61 2.64 12.49
C HIS A 330 17.69 1.37 11.64
#